data_AF-A0A2E1MV33-F1
#
_entry.id   AF-A0A2E1MV33-F1
#
_cell.length_a   1.000
_cell.length_b   1.000
_cell.length_c   1.000
_cell.angle_alpha   90.00
_cell.angle_beta   90.00
_cell.angle_gamma   90.00
#
_symmetry.space_group_name_H-M   'P 1'
#
loop_
_entity.id
_entity.type
_entity.pdbx_description
1 polymer ?
#
loop_
_entity_poly.entity_id
_entity_poly.type
_entity_poly.pdbx_seq_one_letter_code
_entity_poly.pdbx_strand_id
1 'polypeptide(L)'
;MLIVEQFVDESREKPPHDHTIETVLLKNNIKHSFVDVETALNSNEKFVFILMFRTLIRRYLLELHLEPFLEIDKRIIDCINSDKCIFYIDALNEVEDYQNIEKPLLLHLAEANIDYKKVNILHRNPITGKTIFNLIYWQWCETGQQFKAPNIDFNKKFQNDYKMFLCLNRYDPNGHKTIFVDEIIKRNLLSNFNISLKSRNLNYDVNLETETSDLHEVEDFFSYDNLIFIVTESNFQDLSFRNISEKTWKPIMLKMPFIIVGDKGTLKTLKHLGYKTFSHMWNEDYDDCDSKERMAKVCQIVSDLSSMGKEKVKKLIIDNKDILDYNYKHFINRKAEEEFLDHVQNNLER
;
A
#
# COMPACT_ATOMS: atom_id res chain seq x y z
N MET A 1 15.99 -14.29 17.42
CA MET A 1 16.53 -13.55 16.26
C MET A 1 17.03 -12.19 16.71
N LEU A 2 18.28 -11.87 16.46
CA LEU A 2 18.80 -10.49 16.59
C LEU A 2 18.52 -9.73 15.30
N ILE A 3 18.07 -8.49 15.40
CA ILE A 3 17.78 -7.61 14.26
C ILE A 3 18.50 -6.29 14.44
N VAL A 4 19.15 -5.83 13.37
CA VAL A 4 19.76 -4.52 13.26
C VAL A 4 19.07 -3.78 12.13
N GLU A 5 18.53 -2.59 12.42
CA GLU A 5 18.00 -1.67 11.41
C GLU A 5 18.95 -0.48 11.25
N GLN A 6 19.31 -0.16 10.01
CA GLN A 6 20.10 1.03 9.69
C GLN A 6 19.34 1.88 8.67
N PHE A 7 19.15 3.17 8.98
CA PHE A 7 18.59 4.14 8.04
C PHE A 7 19.69 4.81 7.25
N VAL A 8 19.48 4.96 5.94
CA VAL A 8 20.42 5.64 5.02
C VAL A 8 20.42 7.18 5.20
N ASP A 9 19.45 7.76 5.91
CA ASP A 9 19.38 9.21 6.15
C ASP A 9 18.90 9.50 7.58
N GLU A 10 19.79 10.05 8.41
CA GLU A 10 19.52 10.42 9.81
C GLU A 10 18.83 11.78 9.96
N SER A 11 18.71 12.58 8.89
CA SER A 11 18.38 14.02 8.97
C SER A 11 16.90 14.35 9.19
N ARG A 12 16.02 13.36 9.31
CA ARG A 12 14.58 13.56 9.56
C ARG A 12 14.08 12.58 10.61
N GLU A 13 13.10 12.97 11.43
CA GLU A 13 12.45 12.06 12.39
C GLU A 13 11.89 10.81 11.68
N LYS A 14 11.90 9.65 12.35
CA LYS A 14 11.36 8.36 11.85
C LYS A 14 9.98 8.63 11.23
N PRO A 15 9.72 8.30 9.94
CA PRO A 15 8.40 8.53 9.40
C PRO A 15 7.38 7.78 10.27
N PRO A 16 6.27 8.42 10.66
CA PRO A 16 5.20 7.79 11.43
C PRO A 16 4.46 6.84 10.48
N HIS A 17 5.05 5.67 10.26
CA HIS A 17 4.39 4.57 9.59
C HIS A 17 4.30 3.47 10.65
N ASP A 18 3.19 3.49 11.39
CA ASP A 18 2.92 2.78 12.66
C ASP A 18 3.09 1.25 12.67
N HIS A 19 3.62 0.62 11.62
CA HIS A 19 3.71 -0.84 11.54
C HIS A 19 5.06 -1.25 10.96
N THR A 20 6.06 -1.35 11.84
CA THR A 20 7.42 -1.79 11.54
C THR A 20 7.49 -3.31 11.40
N ILE A 21 8.65 -3.81 10.96
CA ILE A 21 8.98 -5.24 10.99
C ILE A 21 8.74 -5.83 12.39
N GLU A 22 9.09 -5.08 13.43
CA GLU A 22 8.80 -5.41 14.83
C GLU A 22 7.31 -5.74 15.07
N THR A 23 6.40 -4.89 14.60
CA THR A 23 4.96 -5.08 14.81
C THR A 23 4.49 -6.41 14.20
N VAL A 24 5.00 -6.76 13.02
CA VAL A 24 4.67 -8.01 12.34
C VAL A 24 5.25 -9.23 13.06
N LEU A 25 6.50 -9.14 13.52
CA LEU A 25 7.13 -10.20 14.28
C LEU A 25 6.40 -10.45 15.61
N LEU A 26 5.99 -9.39 16.32
CA LEU A 26 5.19 -9.48 17.54
C LEU A 26 3.84 -10.14 17.29
N LYS A 27 3.10 -9.70 16.25
CA LYS A 27 1.80 -10.29 15.85
C LYS A 27 1.90 -11.79 15.60
N ASN A 28 3.02 -12.24 15.05
CA ASN A 28 3.27 -13.63 14.70
C ASN A 28 4.01 -14.43 15.79
N ASN A 29 4.15 -13.87 17.00
CA ASN A 29 4.83 -14.50 18.14
C ASN A 29 6.27 -14.95 17.86
N ILE A 30 6.99 -14.23 16.99
CA ILE A 30 8.36 -14.55 16.64
C ILE A 30 9.29 -13.92 17.68
N LYS A 31 10.11 -14.73 18.35
CA LYS A 31 11.07 -14.24 19.36
C LYS A 31 12.21 -13.46 18.68
N HIS A 32 12.25 -12.15 18.93
CA HIS A 32 13.24 -11.26 18.36
C HIS A 32 13.77 -10.24 19.38
N SER A 33 14.87 -9.58 19.04
CA SER A 33 15.42 -8.46 19.79
C SER A 33 16.11 -7.50 18.82
N PHE A 34 15.69 -6.25 18.83
CA PHE A 34 16.40 -5.18 18.13
C PHE A 34 17.65 -4.80 18.94
N VAL A 35 18.80 -4.80 18.28
CA VAL A 35 20.09 -4.55 18.90
C VAL A 35 20.91 -3.60 18.03
N ASP A 36 21.90 -2.94 18.62
CA ASP A 36 22.88 -2.17 17.86
C ASP A 36 23.85 -3.09 17.09
N VAL A 37 24.58 -2.48 16.15
CA VAL A 37 25.59 -3.15 15.31
C VAL A 37 26.61 -3.91 16.14
N GLU A 38 27.11 -3.31 17.23
CA GLU A 38 28.19 -3.89 18.03
C GLU A 38 27.72 -5.13 18.81
N THR A 39 26.51 -5.09 19.34
CA THR A 39 25.85 -6.22 20.01
C THR A 39 25.63 -7.38 19.04
N ALA A 40 25.16 -7.09 17.82
CA ALA A 40 24.98 -8.12 16.79
C ALA A 40 26.31 -8.75 16.35
N LEU A 41 27.35 -7.95 16.12
CA LEU A 41 28.66 -8.44 15.70
C LEU A 41 29.34 -9.33 16.74
N ASN A 42 29.19 -8.96 18.03
CA ASN A 42 29.73 -9.72 19.16
C ASN A 42 28.91 -10.98 19.49
N SER A 43 27.74 -11.16 18.88
CA SER A 43 26.95 -12.38 19.02
C SER A 43 27.57 -13.55 18.26
N ASN A 44 27.41 -14.75 18.81
CA ASN A 44 27.71 -16.01 18.12
C ASN A 44 26.53 -16.51 17.28
N GLU A 45 25.36 -15.90 17.41
CA GLU A 45 24.16 -16.25 16.65
C GLU A 45 24.14 -15.55 15.29
N LYS A 46 23.44 -16.14 14.31
CA LYS A 46 23.07 -15.43 13.08
C LYS A 46 22.12 -14.27 13.43
N PHE A 47 22.22 -13.20 12.66
CA PHE A 47 21.38 -12.02 12.84
C PHE A 47 20.87 -11.48 11.50
N VAL A 48 19.84 -10.64 11.58
CA VAL A 48 19.25 -9.97 10.42
C VAL A 48 19.72 -8.52 10.41
N PHE A 49 20.19 -8.05 9.25
CA PHE A 49 20.51 -6.64 9.03
C PHE A 49 19.58 -6.08 7.94
N ILE A 50 18.93 -4.96 8.22
CA ILE A 50 17.94 -4.35 7.34
C ILE A 50 18.37 -2.92 7.06
N LEU A 51 18.72 -2.66 5.80
CA LEU A 51 19.03 -1.32 5.33
C LEU A 51 17.77 -0.64 4.82
N MET A 52 17.36 0.42 5.52
CA MET A 52 16.11 1.12 5.30
C MET A 52 16.28 2.42 4.55
N PHE A 53 15.50 2.59 3.48
CA PHE A 53 15.49 3.79 2.66
C PHE A 53 14.23 4.62 2.93
N ARG A 54 14.43 5.88 3.35
CA ARG A 54 13.33 6.83 3.60
C ARG A 54 12.71 7.41 2.34
N THR A 55 13.43 7.34 1.22
CA THR A 55 12.92 7.71 -0.10
C THR A 55 13.22 6.59 -1.09
N LEU A 56 12.77 6.71 -2.33
CA LEU A 56 13.04 5.72 -3.37
C LEU A 56 14.56 5.50 -3.50
N ILE A 57 15.01 4.25 -3.38
CA ILE A 57 16.39 3.81 -3.64
C ILE A 57 16.93 4.41 -4.94
N ARG A 58 16.12 4.45 -6.00
CA ARG A 58 16.51 5.05 -7.29
C ARG A 58 17.04 6.47 -7.15
N ARG A 59 16.51 7.26 -6.20
CA ARG A 59 16.97 8.63 -5.99
C ARG A 59 18.39 8.65 -5.45
N TYR A 60 18.72 7.75 -4.53
CA TYR A 60 20.08 7.63 -4.00
C TYR A 60 21.05 7.19 -5.11
N LEU A 61 20.69 6.14 -5.85
CA LEU A 61 21.58 5.53 -6.84
C LEU A 61 21.72 6.34 -8.14
N LEU A 62 20.65 7.01 -8.59
CA LEU A 62 20.61 7.64 -9.91
C LEU A 62 20.57 9.18 -9.87
N GLU A 63 19.98 9.78 -8.84
CA GLU A 63 19.74 11.23 -8.79
C GLU A 63 20.72 11.96 -7.86
N LEU A 64 20.99 11.39 -6.69
CA LEU A 64 21.78 11.99 -5.63
C LEU A 64 23.24 11.52 -5.64
N HIS A 65 23.54 10.43 -6.36
CA HIS A 65 24.88 9.80 -6.41
C HIS A 65 25.46 9.57 -5.00
N LEU A 66 24.60 9.12 -4.08
CA LEU A 66 25.02 8.75 -2.73
C LEU A 66 25.42 7.28 -2.72
N GLU A 67 26.35 6.94 -1.83
CA GLU A 67 26.92 5.59 -1.70
C GLU A 67 26.49 4.92 -0.39
N PRO A 68 25.19 4.60 -0.22
CA PRO A 68 24.65 4.16 1.07
C PRO A 68 25.24 2.82 1.55
N PHE A 69 25.73 1.99 0.63
CA PHE A 69 26.35 0.72 0.97
C PHE A 69 27.78 0.86 1.48
N LEU A 70 28.48 1.95 1.13
CA LEU A 70 29.81 2.25 1.68
C LEU A 70 29.77 2.71 3.14
N GLU A 71 28.59 3.12 3.62
CA GLU A 71 28.36 3.51 5.01
C GLU A 71 28.07 2.31 5.93
N ILE A 72 27.94 1.10 5.38
CA ILE A 72 27.76 -0.12 6.17
C ILE A 72 29.12 -0.51 6.79
N ASP A 73 29.12 -0.85 8.09
CA ASP A 73 30.31 -1.35 8.78
C ASP A 73 30.89 -2.57 8.03
N LYS A 74 32.19 -2.55 7.72
CA LYS A 74 32.86 -3.62 6.97
C LYS A 74 32.71 -4.99 7.63
N ARG A 75 32.63 -5.04 8.97
CA ARG A 75 32.41 -6.28 9.71
C ARG A 75 31.03 -6.87 9.45
N ILE A 76 30.01 -6.02 9.20
CA ILE A 76 28.69 -6.45 8.76
C ILE A 76 28.78 -7.03 7.35
N ILE A 77 29.49 -6.36 6.43
CA ILE A 77 29.70 -6.85 5.06
C ILE A 77 30.36 -8.24 5.05
N ASP A 78 31.39 -8.45 5.88
CA ASP A 78 32.02 -9.76 6.06
C ASP A 78 31.02 -10.81 6.60
N CYS A 79 30.14 -10.42 7.53
CA CYS A 79 29.08 -11.30 8.02
C CYS A 79 28.04 -11.63 6.95
N ILE A 80 27.69 -10.68 6.07
CA ILE A 80 26.76 -10.90 4.95
C ILE A 80 27.35 -11.92 3.98
N ASN A 81 28.60 -11.70 3.55
CA ASN A 81 29.26 -12.55 2.58
C ASN A 81 29.55 -13.98 3.12
N SER A 82 29.63 -14.15 4.44
CA SER A 82 29.87 -15.43 5.12
C SER A 82 28.60 -16.14 5.61
N ASP A 83 27.40 -15.64 5.26
CA ASP A 83 26.10 -16.17 5.72
C ASP A 83 25.86 -16.10 7.24
N LYS A 84 26.68 -15.32 7.99
CA LYS A 84 26.40 -15.01 9.40
C LYS A 84 25.30 -13.95 9.54
N CYS A 85 25.13 -13.10 8.55
CA CYS A 85 24.13 -12.06 8.49
C CYS A 85 23.16 -12.27 7.31
N ILE A 86 21.86 -12.27 7.59
CA ILE A 86 20.83 -12.24 6.55
C ILE A 86 20.56 -10.77 6.22
N PHE A 87 20.92 -10.36 5.00
CA PHE A 87 20.82 -8.97 4.58
C PHE A 87 19.53 -8.68 3.82
N TYR A 88 18.78 -7.69 4.27
CA TYR A 88 17.63 -7.14 3.58
C TYR A 88 17.86 -5.68 3.18
N ILE A 89 17.44 -5.35 1.96
CA ILE A 89 17.22 -3.98 1.52
C ILE A 89 15.71 -3.74 1.57
N ASP A 90 15.28 -2.75 2.34
CA ASP A 90 13.90 -2.29 2.34
C ASP A 90 13.68 -1.37 1.14
N ALA A 91 13.08 -1.95 0.10
CA ALA A 91 12.62 -1.28 -1.09
C ALA A 91 11.08 -1.17 -1.12
N LEU A 92 10.37 -1.24 0.01
CA LEU A 92 8.90 -1.24 0.07
C LEU A 92 8.28 0.05 -0.50
N ASN A 93 9.06 1.13 -0.58
CA ASN A 93 8.65 2.37 -1.20
C ASN A 93 8.87 2.41 -2.72
N GLU A 94 9.71 1.53 -3.28
CA GLU A 94 9.97 1.42 -4.71
C GLU A 94 8.73 0.86 -5.42
N VAL A 95 8.08 1.77 -6.13
CA VAL A 95 6.86 1.53 -6.90
C VAL A 95 7.19 1.07 -8.32
N GLU A 96 8.41 1.37 -8.75
CA GLU A 96 8.82 1.44 -10.13
C GLU A 96 9.73 0.28 -10.52
N ASP A 97 9.79 0.07 -11.82
CA ASP A 97 10.47 -1.02 -12.50
C ASP A 97 11.83 -1.36 -11.88
N TYR A 98 11.86 -2.45 -11.12
CA TYR A 98 13.10 -2.97 -10.53
C TYR A 98 14.19 -3.18 -11.60
N GLN A 99 13.80 -3.43 -12.86
CA GLN A 99 14.72 -3.56 -13.98
C GLN A 99 15.58 -2.31 -14.20
N ASN A 100 15.05 -1.12 -13.88
CA ASN A 100 15.79 0.14 -14.05
C ASN A 100 16.79 0.40 -12.93
N ILE A 101 16.60 -0.20 -11.75
CA ILE A 101 17.52 -0.05 -10.61
C ILE A 101 18.47 -1.24 -10.44
N GLU A 102 18.22 -2.37 -11.10
CA GLU A 102 19.03 -3.59 -10.98
C GLU A 102 20.52 -3.34 -11.28
N LYS A 103 20.83 -2.76 -12.45
CA LYS A 103 22.22 -2.49 -12.86
C LYS A 103 22.92 -1.46 -11.96
N PRO A 104 22.30 -0.30 -11.65
CA PRO A 104 22.85 0.61 -10.65
C PRO A 104 23.12 -0.11 -9.32
N LEU A 105 22.12 -0.80 -8.76
CA LEU A 105 22.27 -1.48 -7.47
C LEU A 105 23.44 -2.47 -7.46
N LEU A 106 23.62 -3.26 -8.54
CA LEU A 106 24.76 -4.16 -8.66
C LEU A 106 26.11 -3.44 -8.58
N LEU A 107 26.24 -2.26 -9.22
CA LEU A 107 27.48 -1.49 -9.21
C LEU A 107 27.81 -1.02 -7.80
N HIS A 108 26.83 -0.41 -7.12
CA HIS A 108 27.00 0.07 -5.75
C HIS A 108 27.31 -1.08 -4.76
N LEU A 109 26.66 -2.24 -4.90
CA LEU A 109 26.98 -3.43 -4.08
C LEU A 109 28.40 -3.95 -4.35
N ALA A 110 28.82 -3.98 -5.61
CA ALA A 110 30.16 -4.41 -5.97
C ALA A 110 31.24 -3.45 -5.43
N GLU A 111 30.99 -2.14 -5.47
CA GLU A 111 31.86 -1.12 -4.89
C GLU A 111 31.99 -1.26 -3.36
N ALA A 112 30.91 -1.64 -2.68
CA ALA A 112 30.90 -1.96 -1.26
C ALA A 112 31.42 -3.37 -0.93
N ASN A 113 31.80 -4.19 -1.93
CA ASN A 113 32.23 -5.58 -1.75
C ASN A 113 31.16 -6.47 -1.09
N ILE A 114 29.89 -6.26 -1.42
CA ILE A 114 28.75 -7.09 -1.01
C ILE A 114 28.42 -8.08 -2.14
N ASP A 115 28.38 -9.38 -1.84
CA ASP A 115 27.92 -10.38 -2.80
C ASP A 115 26.42 -10.21 -3.05
N TYR A 116 26.05 -9.79 -4.25
CA TYR A 116 24.67 -9.56 -4.66
C TYR A 116 23.79 -10.81 -4.49
N LYS A 117 24.36 -12.02 -4.52
CA LYS A 117 23.61 -13.27 -4.31
C LYS A 117 23.15 -13.45 -2.86
N LYS A 118 23.69 -12.67 -1.93
CA LYS A 118 23.33 -12.64 -0.51
C LYS A 118 22.32 -11.56 -0.18
N VAL A 119 21.95 -10.72 -1.16
CA VAL A 119 21.04 -9.60 -0.99
C VAL A 119 19.60 -10.04 -1.19
N ASN A 120 18.77 -9.77 -0.17
CA ASN A 120 17.33 -9.96 -0.22
C ASN A 120 16.63 -8.62 -0.31
N ILE A 121 15.60 -8.51 -1.13
CA ILE A 121 14.93 -7.23 -1.38
C ILE A 121 13.46 -7.36 -1.04
N LEU A 122 13.04 -6.57 -0.04
CA LEU A 122 11.65 -6.48 0.36
C LEU A 122 10.93 -5.55 -0.61
N HIS A 123 9.86 -6.03 -1.23
CA HIS A 123 9.07 -5.24 -2.18
C HIS A 123 7.57 -5.43 -1.98
N ARG A 124 6.80 -4.39 -2.32
CA ARG A 124 5.37 -4.30 -1.99
C ARG A 124 4.39 -4.74 -3.07
N ASN A 125 4.83 -4.76 -4.33
CA ASN A 125 3.98 -5.02 -5.49
C ASN A 125 4.39 -6.35 -6.13
N PRO A 126 3.46 -7.21 -6.57
CA PRO A 126 3.83 -8.42 -7.31
C PRO A 126 4.54 -8.00 -8.60
N ILE A 127 5.86 -8.26 -8.68
CA ILE A 127 6.68 -7.90 -9.83
C ILE A 127 6.54 -9.01 -10.88
N THR A 128 6.23 -8.61 -12.12
CA THR A 128 6.30 -9.49 -13.28
C THR A 128 7.61 -9.26 -14.00
N GLY A 129 8.62 -10.11 -13.78
CA GLY A 129 9.92 -9.97 -14.42
C GLY A 129 10.94 -10.95 -13.88
N LYS A 130 11.99 -11.25 -14.65
CA LYS A 130 13.16 -11.95 -14.14
C LYS A 130 14.11 -10.90 -13.58
N THR A 131 14.57 -11.12 -12.36
CA THR A 131 15.68 -10.37 -11.76
C THR A 131 16.70 -11.37 -11.23
N ILE A 132 17.93 -10.91 -11.08
CA ILE A 132 19.02 -11.67 -10.46
C ILE A 132 19.00 -11.61 -8.93
N PHE A 133 18.24 -10.68 -8.35
CA PHE A 133 18.15 -10.51 -6.90
C PHE A 133 17.08 -11.44 -6.30
N ASN A 134 17.26 -11.79 -5.03
CA ASN A 134 16.23 -12.49 -4.29
C ASN A 134 15.13 -11.51 -3.86
N LEU A 135 14.00 -11.55 -4.55
CA LEU A 135 12.84 -10.73 -4.22
C LEU A 135 11.99 -11.45 -3.19
N ILE A 136 11.60 -10.71 -2.15
CA ILE A 136 10.71 -11.18 -1.10
C ILE A 136 9.49 -10.27 -1.10
N TYR A 137 8.38 -10.81 -1.55
CA TYR A 137 7.14 -10.08 -1.63
C TYR A 137 6.51 -9.93 -0.25
N TRP A 138 6.19 -8.69 0.11
CA TRP A 138 5.42 -8.41 1.30
C TRP A 138 4.52 -7.20 1.06
N GLN A 139 3.21 -7.44 1.03
CA GLN A 139 2.23 -6.37 0.91
C GLN A 139 2.05 -5.61 2.23
N TRP A 140 3.06 -4.82 2.60
CA TRP A 140 3.13 -4.13 3.89
C TRP A 140 1.96 -3.17 4.15
N CYS A 141 1.41 -2.52 3.11
CA CYS A 141 0.24 -1.66 3.24
C CYS A 141 -0.99 -2.45 3.69
N GLU A 142 -1.14 -3.70 3.23
CA GLU A 142 -2.23 -4.58 3.67
C GLU A 142 -2.05 -4.97 5.13
N THR A 143 -0.86 -5.48 5.48
CA THR A 143 -0.53 -5.87 6.87
C THR A 143 -0.72 -4.70 7.83
N GLY A 144 -0.24 -3.50 7.48
CA GLY A 144 -0.40 -2.30 8.31
C GLY A 144 -1.86 -1.92 8.51
N GLN A 145 -2.68 -2.01 7.45
CA GLN A 145 -4.10 -1.68 7.52
C GLN A 145 -4.93 -2.73 8.28
N GLN A 146 -4.48 -3.98 8.39
CA GLN A 146 -5.14 -5.00 9.23
C GLN A 146 -5.13 -4.61 10.71
N PHE A 147 -4.06 -3.96 11.20
CA PHE A 147 -3.97 -3.51 12.60
C PHE A 147 -4.93 -2.36 12.93
N LYS A 148 -5.32 -1.58 11.92
CA LYS A 148 -6.22 -0.42 12.07
C LYS A 148 -7.68 -0.77 11.72
N ALA A 149 -7.94 -2.01 11.32
CA ALA A 149 -9.24 -2.39 10.78
C ALA A 149 -10.33 -2.38 11.87
N PRO A 150 -11.37 -1.54 11.73
CA PRO A 150 -12.43 -1.50 12.72
C PRO A 150 -13.37 -2.71 12.62
N ASN A 151 -14.14 -2.92 13.69
CA ASN A 151 -15.21 -3.89 13.69
C ASN A 151 -16.52 -3.23 13.24
N ILE A 152 -16.76 -3.25 11.92
CA ILE A 152 -17.95 -2.65 11.31
C ILE A 152 -19.22 -3.48 11.58
N ASP A 153 -20.16 -2.88 12.30
CA ASP A 153 -21.51 -3.41 12.47
C ASP A 153 -22.40 -3.01 11.29
N PHE A 154 -22.68 -3.96 10.41
CA PHE A 154 -23.49 -3.70 9.22
C PHE A 154 -24.90 -3.18 9.56
N ASN A 155 -25.47 -3.52 10.72
CA ASN A 155 -26.79 -3.06 11.11
C ASN A 155 -26.83 -1.55 11.40
N LYS A 156 -25.69 -0.94 11.69
CA LYS A 156 -25.56 0.52 11.90
C LYS A 156 -25.41 1.30 10.59
N LYS A 157 -25.19 0.62 9.46
CA LYS A 157 -25.08 1.30 8.17
C LYS A 157 -26.40 1.95 7.77
N PHE A 158 -26.31 3.19 7.29
CA PHE A 158 -27.40 3.91 6.63
C PHE A 158 -28.61 4.18 7.54
N GLN A 159 -28.36 4.37 8.84
CA GLN A 159 -29.39 4.70 9.85
C GLN A 159 -29.64 6.22 9.95
N ASN A 160 -28.61 7.03 9.71
CA ASN A 160 -28.70 8.51 9.66
C ASN A 160 -28.79 8.99 8.21
N ASP A 161 -28.71 10.30 7.95
CA ASP A 161 -28.49 10.76 6.58
C ASP A 161 -27.14 10.25 6.06
N TYR A 162 -27.12 9.85 4.80
CA TYR A 162 -25.98 9.18 4.19
C TYR A 162 -25.84 9.62 2.73
N LYS A 163 -24.61 9.68 2.24
CA LYS A 163 -24.27 10.00 0.85
C LYS A 163 -24.11 8.74 0.02
N MET A 164 -24.22 8.89 -1.29
CA MET A 164 -24.00 7.78 -2.21
C MET A 164 -22.52 7.46 -2.35
N PHE A 165 -21.66 8.48 -2.32
CA PHE A 165 -20.23 8.31 -2.56
C PHE A 165 -19.37 8.97 -1.50
N LEU A 166 -18.26 8.33 -1.15
CA LEU A 166 -17.16 8.87 -0.37
C LEU A 166 -15.92 8.98 -1.25
N CYS A 167 -15.27 10.14 -1.31
CA CYS A 167 -14.02 10.33 -2.06
C CYS A 167 -13.07 11.26 -1.31
N LEU A 168 -12.03 10.72 -0.69
CA LEU A 168 -11.14 11.49 0.18
C LEU A 168 -9.80 11.78 -0.51
N ASN A 169 -9.51 13.05 -0.79
CA ASN A 169 -8.25 13.47 -1.41
C ASN A 169 -7.55 14.59 -0.62
N ARG A 170 -6.24 14.41 -0.41
CA ARG A 170 -5.36 15.45 0.13
C ARG A 170 -4.67 16.23 -0.99
N TYR A 171 -3.75 15.57 -1.68
CA TYR A 171 -2.95 16.15 -2.76
C TYR A 171 -3.16 15.38 -4.06
N ASP A 172 -2.91 16.08 -5.17
CA ASP A 172 -3.04 15.56 -6.52
C ASP A 172 -1.83 15.92 -7.39
N PRO A 173 -0.67 15.29 -7.15
CA PRO A 173 0.53 15.58 -7.93
C PRO A 173 0.42 15.16 -9.40
N ASN A 174 -0.49 14.24 -9.73
CA ASN A 174 -0.64 13.66 -11.06
C ASN A 174 -1.89 14.14 -11.82
N GLY A 175 -2.69 15.05 -11.23
CA GLY A 175 -3.82 15.73 -11.88
C GLY A 175 -5.11 14.92 -12.05
N HIS A 176 -5.08 13.59 -11.94
CA HIS A 176 -6.24 12.74 -12.19
C HIS A 176 -7.35 12.90 -11.15
N LYS A 177 -7.02 13.21 -9.89
CA LYS A 177 -8.02 13.45 -8.84
C LYS A 177 -8.79 14.72 -9.12
N THR A 178 -8.08 15.74 -9.60
CA THR A 178 -8.66 17.02 -10.04
C THR A 178 -9.58 16.80 -11.23
N ILE A 179 -9.15 16.04 -12.23
CA ILE A 179 -9.97 15.70 -13.39
C ILE A 179 -11.26 15.00 -12.96
N PHE A 180 -11.16 14.01 -12.08
CA PHE A 180 -12.33 13.30 -11.55
C PHE A 180 -13.30 14.26 -10.85
N VAL A 181 -12.79 15.08 -9.91
CA VAL A 181 -13.60 16.08 -9.18
C VAL A 181 -14.29 17.06 -10.13
N ASP A 182 -13.57 17.57 -11.14
CA ASP A 182 -14.14 18.50 -12.12
C ASP A 182 -15.27 17.85 -12.93
N GLU A 183 -15.14 16.57 -13.30
CA GLU A 183 -16.22 15.84 -13.98
C GLU A 183 -17.45 15.65 -13.08
N ILE A 184 -17.26 15.39 -11.78
CA ILE A 184 -18.38 15.31 -10.81
C ILE A 184 -19.12 16.66 -10.71
N ILE A 185 -18.38 17.77 -10.66
CA ILE A 185 -18.95 19.12 -10.61
C ILE A 185 -19.70 19.43 -11.91
N LYS A 186 -19.09 19.21 -13.07
CA LYS A 186 -19.70 19.47 -14.39
C LYS A 186 -21.01 18.70 -14.58
N ARG A 187 -21.09 17.48 -14.02
CA ARG A 187 -22.27 16.62 -14.07
C ARG A 187 -23.33 16.95 -13.01
N ASN A 188 -23.10 17.97 -12.18
CA ASN A 188 -23.97 18.36 -11.05
C ASN A 188 -24.21 17.22 -10.04
N LEU A 189 -23.19 16.41 -9.78
CA LEU A 189 -23.29 15.23 -8.92
C LEU A 189 -22.76 15.46 -7.50
N LEU A 190 -22.25 16.66 -7.20
CA LEU A 190 -21.57 16.96 -5.92
C LEU A 190 -22.44 16.64 -4.70
N SER A 191 -23.76 16.87 -4.76
CA SER A 191 -24.69 16.59 -3.66
C SER A 191 -24.79 15.13 -3.24
N ASN A 192 -24.37 14.19 -4.12
CA ASN A 192 -24.32 12.76 -3.84
C ASN A 192 -23.05 12.33 -3.08
N PHE A 193 -22.10 13.24 -2.84
CA PHE A 193 -20.78 12.94 -2.31
C PHE A 193 -20.56 13.50 -0.91
N ASN A 194 -19.75 12.76 -0.13
CA ASN A 194 -18.81 13.31 0.82
C ASN A 194 -17.44 13.31 0.12
N ILE A 195 -16.92 14.49 -0.27
CA ILE A 195 -15.71 14.60 -1.09
C ILE A 195 -14.75 15.67 -0.61
N SER A 196 -13.45 15.35 -0.61
CA SER A 196 -12.37 16.31 -0.32
C SER A 196 -11.33 16.33 -1.43
N LEU A 197 -10.71 17.49 -1.62
CA LEU A 197 -9.49 17.73 -2.39
C LEU A 197 -8.79 18.97 -1.81
N LYS A 198 -7.91 18.76 -0.83
CA LYS A 198 -7.25 19.85 -0.08
C LYS A 198 -6.44 20.79 -0.99
N SER A 199 -5.81 20.27 -2.05
CA SER A 199 -5.11 21.10 -3.05
C SER A 199 -6.00 22.11 -3.80
N ARG A 200 -7.33 21.93 -3.78
CA ARG A 200 -8.32 22.85 -4.35
C ARG A 200 -9.17 23.57 -3.30
N ASN A 201 -8.80 23.48 -2.02
CA ASN A 201 -9.62 23.96 -0.90
C ASN A 201 -11.07 23.46 -0.97
N LEU A 202 -11.28 22.25 -1.50
CA LEU A 202 -12.59 21.64 -1.61
C LEU A 202 -12.77 20.63 -0.47
N ASN A 203 -13.72 20.89 0.41
CA ASN A 203 -14.27 19.93 1.36
C ASN A 203 -15.79 20.06 1.30
N TYR A 204 -16.47 19.06 0.75
CA TYR A 204 -17.92 19.05 0.58
C TYR A 204 -18.54 17.92 1.38
N ASP A 205 -19.34 18.29 2.38
CA ASP A 205 -20.00 17.41 3.36
C ASP A 205 -19.05 16.44 4.11
N VAL A 206 -17.73 16.68 4.05
CA VAL A 206 -16.75 15.97 4.87
C VAL A 206 -16.45 16.80 6.10
N ASN A 207 -16.87 16.32 7.28
CA ASN A 207 -16.53 16.97 8.54
C ASN A 207 -15.08 16.63 8.93
N LEU A 208 -14.11 17.39 8.38
CA LEU A 208 -12.68 17.25 8.67
C LEU A 208 -12.23 18.19 9.81
N GLU A 209 -13.13 18.54 10.74
CA GLU A 209 -12.94 19.57 11.79
C GLU A 209 -11.78 19.34 12.78
N THR A 210 -10.95 18.32 12.60
CA THR A 210 -9.69 18.18 13.34
C THR A 210 -8.52 18.58 12.43
N GLU A 211 -7.95 19.76 12.71
CA GLU A 211 -6.65 20.21 12.17
C GLU A 211 -5.48 19.25 12.50
N THR A 212 -5.75 18.14 13.17
CA THR A 212 -4.79 17.15 13.68
C THR A 212 -5.09 15.69 13.31
N SER A 213 -6.21 15.34 12.67
CA SER A 213 -6.40 13.94 12.26
C SER A 213 -5.69 13.69 10.93
N ASP A 214 -4.70 12.80 10.98
CA ASP A 214 -4.14 12.23 9.78
C ASP A 214 -5.27 11.63 8.95
N LEU A 215 -5.42 12.06 7.69
CA LEU A 215 -6.28 11.40 6.69
C LEU A 215 -5.94 9.91 6.47
N HIS A 216 -4.97 9.38 7.22
CA HIS A 216 -4.60 7.97 7.32
C HIS A 216 -5.46 7.20 8.34
N GLU A 217 -6.07 7.88 9.33
CA GLU A 217 -7.03 7.25 10.24
C GLU A 217 -8.37 7.04 9.53
N VAL A 218 -8.92 5.84 9.69
CA VAL A 218 -10.14 5.41 9.04
C VAL A 218 -11.20 5.31 10.13
N GLU A 219 -12.14 6.25 10.08
CA GLU A 219 -13.24 6.32 11.03
C GLU A 219 -14.43 5.48 10.56
N ASP A 220 -15.06 4.75 11.48
CA ASP A 220 -16.17 3.84 11.18
C ASP A 220 -17.35 4.55 10.52
N PHE A 221 -17.58 5.83 10.87
CA PHE A 221 -18.69 6.60 10.32
C PHE A 221 -18.61 6.74 8.80
N PHE A 222 -17.40 6.68 8.20
CA PHE A 222 -17.26 6.65 6.75
C PHE A 222 -18.03 5.48 6.12
N SER A 223 -18.07 4.33 6.81
CA SER A 223 -18.81 3.14 6.38
C SER A 223 -20.31 3.23 6.62
N TYR A 224 -20.71 3.93 7.68
CA TYR A 224 -22.12 4.06 8.07
C TYR A 224 -22.86 5.12 7.28
N ASP A 225 -22.17 6.20 6.89
CA ASP A 225 -22.76 7.39 6.28
C ASP A 225 -22.51 7.49 4.77
N ASN A 226 -21.93 6.45 4.14
CA ASN A 226 -21.67 6.41 2.70
C ASN A 226 -21.93 5.04 2.10
N LEU A 227 -22.53 5.00 0.90
CA LEU A 227 -22.81 3.75 0.19
C LEU A 227 -21.55 3.17 -0.48
N ILE A 228 -20.84 3.94 -1.31
CA ILE A 228 -19.73 3.47 -2.15
C ILE A 228 -18.49 4.33 -1.93
N PHE A 229 -17.32 3.70 -1.85
CA PHE A 229 -16.04 4.40 -1.76
C PHE A 229 -15.42 4.59 -3.15
N ILE A 230 -15.15 5.83 -3.55
CA ILE A 230 -14.32 6.12 -4.72
C ILE A 230 -12.86 6.21 -4.29
N VAL A 231 -12.10 5.15 -4.58
CA VAL A 231 -10.68 5.06 -4.26
C VAL A 231 -9.89 5.77 -5.33
N THR A 232 -9.17 6.81 -4.95
CA THR A 232 -8.26 7.55 -5.84
C THR A 232 -6.81 7.24 -5.46
N GLU A 233 -6.15 6.40 -6.25
CA GLU A 233 -4.76 6.04 -6.00
C GLU A 233 -3.81 7.21 -6.27
N SER A 234 -2.56 7.08 -5.80
CA SER A 234 -1.54 8.11 -6.04
C SER A 234 -1.15 8.21 -7.52
N ASN A 235 -1.23 7.11 -8.26
CA ASN A 235 -0.91 7.02 -9.68
C ASN A 235 -2.15 6.69 -10.51
N PHE A 236 -2.12 7.10 -11.78
CA PHE A 236 -3.17 6.85 -12.77
C PHE A 236 -2.56 6.66 -14.16
N GLN A 237 -1.77 5.59 -14.27
CA GLN A 237 -0.94 5.29 -15.42
C GLN A 237 -1.45 4.06 -16.18
N ASP A 238 -0.97 3.89 -17.42
CA ASP A 238 -1.25 2.73 -18.27
C ASP A 238 -0.11 1.69 -18.26
N LEU A 239 0.80 1.83 -17.30
CA LEU A 239 2.01 1.03 -17.15
C LEU A 239 1.71 -0.35 -16.51
N SER A 240 2.67 -1.26 -16.61
CA SER A 240 2.62 -2.61 -16.04
C SER A 240 2.63 -2.67 -14.51
N PHE A 241 2.96 -1.56 -13.85
CA PHE A 241 3.06 -1.49 -12.39
C PHE A 241 1.69 -1.18 -11.79
N ARG A 242 1.19 -2.14 -11.02
CA ARG A 242 -0.16 -2.11 -10.49
C ARG A 242 -0.10 -1.68 -9.03
N ASN A 243 -0.23 -0.38 -8.80
CA ASN A 243 -0.04 0.19 -7.47
C ASN A 243 -1.28 0.06 -6.62
N ILE A 244 -1.12 -0.69 -5.53
CA ILE A 244 -2.09 -0.77 -4.45
C ILE A 244 -1.45 -0.11 -3.24
N SER A 245 -2.11 0.90 -2.69
CA SER A 245 -1.68 1.57 -1.47
C SER A 245 -2.65 1.34 -0.33
N GLU A 246 -2.42 2.01 0.80
CA GLU A 246 -3.34 2.02 1.93
C GLU A 246 -4.77 2.42 1.53
N LYS A 247 -4.92 3.24 0.48
CA LYS A 247 -6.20 3.76 0.00
C LYS A 247 -7.12 2.66 -0.51
N THR A 248 -6.58 1.67 -1.22
CA THR A 248 -7.35 0.52 -1.71
C THR A 248 -7.84 -0.38 -0.57
N TRP A 249 -7.08 -0.47 0.53
CA TRP A 249 -7.46 -1.29 1.68
C TRP A 249 -8.55 -0.66 2.55
N LYS A 250 -8.70 0.68 2.55
CA LYS A 250 -9.73 1.40 3.32
C LYS A 250 -11.16 0.91 3.07
N PRO A 251 -11.69 0.81 1.84
CA PRO A 251 -13.04 0.29 1.66
C PRO A 251 -13.18 -1.17 2.07
N ILE A 252 -12.12 -1.98 1.95
CA ILE A 252 -12.15 -3.39 2.35
C ILE A 252 -12.27 -3.51 3.88
N MET A 253 -11.45 -2.81 4.66
CA MET A 253 -11.56 -2.78 6.12
C MET A 253 -12.90 -2.19 6.59
N LEU A 254 -13.45 -1.22 5.85
CA LEU A 254 -14.72 -0.59 6.15
C LEU A 254 -15.93 -1.41 5.69
N LYS A 255 -15.75 -2.59 5.08
CA LYS A 255 -16.84 -3.36 4.47
C LYS A 255 -17.68 -2.52 3.51
N MET A 256 -17.03 -1.82 2.60
CA MET A 256 -17.66 -0.95 1.61
C MET A 256 -17.38 -1.45 0.18
N PRO A 257 -18.38 -1.35 -0.71
CA PRO A 257 -18.13 -1.44 -2.14
C PRO A 257 -17.27 -0.26 -2.62
N PHE A 258 -16.48 -0.47 -3.67
CA PHE A 258 -15.55 0.56 -4.14
C PHE A 258 -15.37 0.61 -5.66
N ILE A 259 -15.12 1.82 -6.19
CA ILE A 259 -14.70 2.07 -7.58
C ILE A 259 -13.29 2.68 -7.52
N ILE A 260 -12.36 2.13 -8.30
CA ILE A 260 -10.95 2.57 -8.31
C ILE A 260 -10.65 3.52 -9.46
N VAL A 261 -10.17 4.71 -9.11
CA VAL A 261 -9.48 5.68 -9.97
C VAL A 261 -7.98 5.52 -9.74
N GLY A 262 -7.37 4.55 -10.44
CA GLY A 262 -5.97 4.18 -10.27
C GLY A 262 -5.32 3.68 -11.56
N ASP A 263 -4.19 3.00 -11.41
CA ASP A 263 -3.45 2.40 -12.53
C ASP A 263 -4.27 1.31 -13.25
N LYS A 264 -3.97 1.10 -14.53
CA LYS A 264 -4.53 0.01 -15.32
C LYS A 264 -4.25 -1.35 -14.65
N GLY A 265 -5.24 -2.23 -14.59
CA GLY A 265 -5.09 -3.57 -14.04
C GLY A 265 -5.11 -3.64 -12.50
N THR A 266 -5.46 -2.57 -11.80
CA THR A 266 -5.53 -2.56 -10.33
C THR A 266 -6.58 -3.57 -9.84
N LEU A 267 -7.76 -3.62 -10.47
CA LEU A 267 -8.79 -4.60 -10.11
C LEU A 267 -8.34 -6.03 -10.42
N LYS A 268 -7.60 -6.25 -11.52
CA LYS A 268 -6.99 -7.56 -11.82
C LYS A 268 -6.00 -8.00 -10.74
N THR A 269 -5.20 -7.09 -10.18
CA THR A 269 -4.33 -7.41 -9.04
C THR A 269 -5.12 -7.83 -7.83
N LEU A 270 -6.18 -7.10 -7.47
CA LEU A 270 -7.03 -7.47 -6.33
C LEU A 270 -7.65 -8.86 -6.51
N LYS A 271 -8.13 -9.17 -7.71
CA LYS A 271 -8.63 -10.52 -8.05
C LYS A 271 -7.56 -11.59 -7.89
N HIS A 272 -6.32 -11.32 -8.34
CA HIS A 272 -5.20 -12.24 -8.18
C HIS A 272 -4.82 -12.47 -6.71
N LEU A 273 -4.97 -11.46 -5.86
CA LEU A 273 -4.81 -11.56 -4.40
C LEU A 273 -6.00 -12.25 -3.70
N GLY A 274 -7.01 -12.70 -4.44
CA GLY A 274 -8.16 -13.45 -3.90
C GLY A 274 -9.33 -12.59 -3.44
N TYR A 275 -9.29 -11.27 -3.68
CA TYR A 275 -10.40 -10.35 -3.40
C TYR A 275 -11.47 -10.42 -4.47
N LYS A 276 -12.73 -10.27 -4.05
CA LYS A 276 -13.87 -10.10 -4.95
C LYS A 276 -14.04 -8.62 -5.29
N THR A 277 -14.38 -8.33 -6.54
CA THR A 277 -14.76 -6.99 -7.00
C THR A 277 -16.24 -7.00 -7.39
N PHE A 278 -16.72 -5.97 -8.09
CA PHE A 278 -18.14 -5.66 -8.21
C PHE A 278 -18.61 -5.63 -9.67
N SER A 279 -17.99 -6.43 -10.55
CA SER A 279 -18.33 -6.53 -11.98
C SER A 279 -19.78 -6.97 -12.27
N HIS A 280 -20.47 -7.54 -11.27
CA HIS A 280 -21.90 -7.88 -11.35
C HIS A 280 -22.82 -6.75 -10.87
N MET A 281 -22.27 -5.71 -10.21
CA MET A 281 -23.00 -4.51 -9.77
C MET A 281 -22.84 -3.35 -10.77
N TRP A 282 -21.68 -3.22 -11.41
CA TRP A 282 -21.40 -2.28 -12.51
C TRP A 282 -20.30 -2.80 -13.44
N ASN A 283 -20.13 -2.17 -14.61
CA ASN A 283 -19.11 -2.57 -15.57
C ASN A 283 -17.70 -2.19 -15.07
N GLU A 284 -16.81 -3.18 -14.94
CA GLU A 284 -15.41 -3.01 -14.52
C GLU A 284 -14.40 -3.11 -15.69
N ASP A 285 -14.87 -3.13 -16.94
CA ASP A 285 -14.00 -3.18 -18.13
C ASP A 285 -13.03 -1.98 -18.25
N TYR A 286 -13.31 -0.88 -17.51
CA TYR A 286 -12.45 0.29 -17.42
C TYR A 286 -11.05 -0.04 -16.89
N ASP A 287 -10.88 -1.13 -16.12
CA ASP A 287 -9.57 -1.56 -15.60
C ASP A 287 -8.59 -1.94 -16.73
N ASP A 288 -9.09 -2.17 -17.94
CA ASP A 288 -8.30 -2.49 -19.13
C ASP A 288 -8.13 -1.34 -20.12
N CYS A 289 -8.85 -0.24 -19.92
CA CYS A 289 -8.82 0.92 -20.78
C CYS A 289 -7.56 1.76 -20.57
N ASP A 290 -7.21 2.56 -21.58
CA ASP A 290 -6.23 3.64 -21.41
C ASP A 290 -6.73 4.69 -20.42
N SER A 291 -5.84 5.53 -19.92
CA SER A 291 -6.14 6.52 -18.88
C SER A 291 -7.34 7.42 -19.21
N LYS A 292 -7.48 7.87 -20.46
CA LYS A 292 -8.57 8.77 -20.86
C LYS A 292 -9.91 8.04 -20.89
N GLU A 293 -9.98 6.89 -21.54
CA GLU A 293 -11.20 6.08 -21.60
C GLU A 293 -11.58 5.56 -20.20
N ARG A 294 -10.58 5.15 -19.41
CA ARG A 294 -10.76 4.69 -18.02
C ARG A 294 -11.42 5.76 -17.16
N MET A 295 -10.92 6.99 -17.19
CA MET A 295 -11.52 8.11 -16.45
C MET A 295 -12.97 8.38 -16.90
N ALA A 296 -13.23 8.36 -18.21
CA ALA A 296 -14.58 8.58 -18.74
C ALA A 296 -15.56 7.49 -18.28
N LYS A 297 -15.16 6.21 -18.33
CA LYS A 297 -15.97 5.09 -17.86
C LYS A 297 -16.23 5.13 -16.36
N VAL A 298 -15.22 5.45 -15.55
CA VAL A 298 -15.39 5.65 -14.10
C VAL A 298 -16.43 6.74 -13.83
N CYS A 299 -16.32 7.89 -14.49
CA CYS A 299 -17.30 8.98 -14.33
C CYS A 299 -18.70 8.56 -14.79
N GLN A 300 -18.79 7.72 -15.83
CA GLN A 300 -20.07 7.19 -16.30
C GLN A 300 -20.71 6.26 -15.28
N ILE A 301 -19.96 5.35 -14.65
CA ILE A 301 -20.46 4.47 -13.59
C ILE A 301 -21.05 5.29 -12.43
N VAL A 302 -20.35 6.35 -12.01
CA VAL A 302 -20.84 7.27 -10.96
C VAL A 302 -22.15 7.95 -11.38
N SER A 303 -22.25 8.40 -12.63
CA SER A 303 -23.51 8.97 -13.17
C SER A 303 -24.64 7.96 -13.20
N ASP A 304 -24.39 6.75 -13.69
CA ASP A 304 -25.40 5.69 -13.79
C ASP A 304 -25.95 5.32 -12.41
N LEU A 305 -25.06 5.13 -11.43
CA LEU A 305 -25.44 4.87 -10.04
C LEU A 305 -26.21 6.04 -9.42
N SER A 306 -25.80 7.28 -9.70
CA SER A 306 -26.54 8.48 -9.28
C SER A 306 -27.96 8.50 -9.85
N SER A 307 -28.11 8.17 -11.13
CA SER A 307 -29.40 8.11 -11.83
C SER A 307 -30.28 6.93 -11.39
N MET A 308 -29.70 5.83 -10.89
CA MET A 308 -30.46 4.73 -10.28
C MET A 308 -31.19 5.19 -9.01
N GLY A 309 -30.64 6.17 -8.29
CA GLY A 309 -31.20 6.75 -7.08
C GLY A 309 -30.73 6.07 -5.79
N LYS A 310 -30.58 6.88 -4.72
CA LYS A 310 -29.97 6.50 -3.43
C LYS A 310 -30.50 5.18 -2.85
N GLU A 311 -31.82 5.01 -2.81
CA GLU A 311 -32.44 3.80 -2.22
C GLU A 311 -32.21 2.52 -3.05
N LYS A 312 -32.15 2.61 -4.38
CA LYS A 312 -31.86 1.43 -5.22
C LYS A 312 -30.40 1.01 -5.06
N VAL A 313 -29.48 1.96 -4.98
CA VAL A 313 -28.06 1.68 -4.73
C VAL A 313 -27.88 1.10 -3.31
N LYS A 314 -28.57 1.66 -2.30
CA LYS A 314 -28.58 1.07 -0.94
C LYS A 314 -29.02 -0.39 -0.97
N LYS A 315 -30.13 -0.69 -1.65
CA LYS A 315 -30.62 -2.08 -1.80
C LYS A 315 -29.58 -2.96 -2.51
N LEU A 316 -28.98 -2.49 -3.60
CA LEU A 316 -27.93 -3.21 -4.32
C LEU A 316 -26.78 -3.62 -3.39
N ILE A 317 -26.38 -2.75 -2.47
CA ILE A 317 -25.29 -3.01 -1.52
C ILE A 317 -25.73 -4.01 -0.44
N ILE A 318 -26.93 -3.85 0.11
CA ILE A 318 -27.49 -4.78 1.11
C ILE A 318 -27.60 -6.19 0.52
N ASP A 319 -28.08 -6.30 -0.73
CA ASP A 319 -28.23 -7.57 -1.43
C ASP A 319 -26.88 -8.25 -1.76
N ASN A 320 -25.75 -7.53 -1.64
CA ASN A 320 -24.38 -8.01 -1.92
C ASN A 320 -23.45 -7.92 -0.69
N LYS A 321 -24.02 -7.88 0.52
CA LYS A 321 -23.26 -7.81 1.79
C LYS A 321 -22.26 -8.96 1.95
N ASP A 322 -22.58 -10.14 1.44
CA ASP A 322 -21.75 -11.34 1.51
C ASP A 322 -20.37 -11.14 0.86
N ILE A 323 -20.28 -10.34 -0.21
CA ILE A 323 -19.01 -9.98 -0.85
C ILE A 323 -18.17 -9.10 0.07
N LEU A 324 -18.80 -8.16 0.77
CA LEU A 324 -18.14 -7.25 1.70
C LEU A 324 -17.61 -8.01 2.92
N ASP A 325 -18.41 -8.93 3.46
CA ASP A 325 -17.98 -9.80 4.55
C ASP A 325 -16.87 -10.77 4.11
N TYR A 326 -16.97 -11.33 2.90
CA TYR A 326 -15.91 -12.17 2.33
C TYR A 326 -14.59 -11.38 2.22
N ASN A 327 -14.62 -10.19 1.63
CA ASN A 327 -13.43 -9.37 1.44
C ASN A 327 -12.81 -8.96 2.78
N TYR A 328 -13.61 -8.54 3.76
CA TYR A 328 -13.13 -8.21 5.09
C TYR A 328 -12.53 -9.42 5.80
N LYS A 329 -13.21 -10.58 5.75
CA LYS A 329 -12.69 -11.82 6.36
C LYS A 329 -11.40 -12.25 5.69
N HIS A 330 -11.32 -12.20 4.37
CA HIS A 330 -10.10 -12.48 3.62
C HIS A 330 -8.99 -11.52 4.04
N PHE A 331 -9.27 -10.22 4.10
CA PHE A 331 -8.33 -9.18 4.54
C PHE A 331 -7.76 -9.42 5.93
N ILE A 332 -8.59 -9.69 6.94
CA ILE A 332 -8.12 -9.93 8.32
C ILE A 332 -7.32 -11.22 8.46
N ASN A 333 -7.63 -12.25 7.67
CA ASN A 333 -7.00 -13.57 7.79
C ASN A 333 -5.82 -13.79 6.83
N ARG A 334 -5.65 -12.95 5.81
CA ARG A 334 -4.57 -13.06 4.84
C ARG A 334 -3.25 -12.69 5.50
N LYS A 335 -2.27 -13.59 5.40
CA LYS A 335 -0.91 -13.36 5.88
C LYS A 335 -0.07 -12.74 4.76
N ALA A 336 -0.25 -11.44 4.55
CA ALA A 336 0.48 -10.70 3.52
C ALA A 336 2.01 -10.69 3.75
N GLU A 337 2.43 -10.95 4.99
CA GLU A 337 3.81 -11.06 5.45
C GLU A 337 4.43 -12.47 5.35
N GLU A 338 3.68 -13.50 4.94
CA GLU A 338 4.08 -14.91 5.10
C GLU A 338 5.41 -15.24 4.40
N GLU A 339 5.61 -14.76 3.16
CA GLU A 339 6.85 -15.01 2.41
C GLU A 339 8.08 -14.43 3.11
N PHE A 340 7.97 -13.24 3.70
CA PHE A 340 9.04 -12.64 4.50
C PHE A 340 9.32 -13.46 5.76
N LEU A 341 8.27 -13.85 6.48
CA LEU A 341 8.42 -14.63 7.72
C LEU A 341 9.04 -16.00 7.47
N ASP A 342 8.57 -16.71 6.45
CA ASP A 342 9.10 -18.01 6.04
C ASP A 342 10.57 -17.88 5.61
N HIS A 343 10.91 -16.83 4.86
CA HIS A 343 12.29 -16.59 4.44
C HIS A 343 13.21 -16.34 5.66
N VAL A 344 12.79 -15.50 6.60
CA VAL A 344 13.55 -15.23 7.84
C VAL A 344 13.76 -16.51 8.64
N GLN A 345 12.71 -17.28 8.89
CA GLN A 345 12.78 -18.49 9.72
C GLN A 345 13.69 -19.56 9.08
N ASN A 346 13.50 -19.85 7.80
CA ASN A 346 14.28 -20.86 7.09
C ASN A 346 15.78 -20.55 7.01
N ASN A 347 16.17 -19.27 6.99
CA ASN A 347 17.58 -18.86 6.90
C ASN A 347 18.26 -18.69 8.27
N LEU A 348 17.49 -18.61 9.36
CA LEU A 348 18.03 -18.61 10.72
C LEU A 348 18.25 -20.01 11.28
N GLU A 349 17.47 -21.00 10.83
CA GLU A 349 17.60 -22.41 11.25
C GLU A 349 18.73 -23.16 10.53
N ARG A 350 19.10 -22.71 9.33
CA ARG A 350 20.30 -23.14 8.59
C ARG A 350 21.50 -22.35 9.05
#